data_AF-A0A7J8UC34-F1
#
_entry.id   AF-A0A7J8UC34-F1
#
_cell.length_a   1.000
_cell.length_b   1.000
_cell.length_c   1.000
_cell.angle_alpha   90.00
_cell.angle_beta   90.00
_cell.angle_gamma   90.00
#
_symmetry.space_group_name_H-M   'P 1'
#
loop_
_entity.id
_entity.type
_entity.pdbx_description
1 polymer ?
#
loop_
_entity_poly.entity_id
_entity_poly.type
_entity_poly.pdbx_seq_one_letter_code
_entity_poly.pdbx_strand_id
1 'polypeptide(L)'
;MLSTVEERMGKLEESMGDAKESHNALGERIDDLKKLKERNDAIETMVMALKEEIIATTKALNTRIEKLDGELALCQTVVGKRVSNTVLSYEDVPKLKEFVGTRSTDKRQSEIETWQEFQCKLKGQFYPEFTKEVARAKLRWLTQQDTVGKQVREFKELMLQVSDVTEKEVLLAFQNGLKLWVR
;
A
#
# COMPACT_ATOMS: atom_id res chain seq x y z
N MET A 1 -68.27 28.50 52.54
CA MET A 1 -68.22 29.24 51.26
C MET A 1 -66.88 29.97 51.15
N LEU A 2 -66.57 30.95 52.02
CA LEU A 2 -65.29 31.69 51.99
C LEU A 2 -64.03 30.80 52.13
N SER A 3 -63.96 29.95 53.15
CA SER A 3 -62.80 29.07 53.39
C SER A 3 -62.47 28.12 52.21
N THR A 4 -63.50 27.66 51.50
CA THR A 4 -63.33 26.82 50.30
C THR A 4 -62.76 27.61 49.11
N VAL A 5 -63.05 28.91 49.01
CA VAL A 5 -62.49 29.78 47.96
C VAL A 5 -61.03 30.09 48.25
N GLU A 6 -60.68 30.37 49.51
CA GLU A 6 -59.30 30.64 49.94
C GLU A 6 -58.37 29.44 49.69
N GLU A 7 -58.82 28.22 50.03
CA GLU A 7 -58.05 27.00 49.77
C GLU A 7 -57.80 26.78 48.26
N ARG A 8 -58.82 27.02 47.44
CA ARG A 8 -58.69 26.92 45.97
C ARG A 8 -57.78 28.00 45.39
N MET A 9 -57.78 29.20 45.97
CA MET A 9 -56.91 30.29 45.57
C MET A 9 -55.45 29.96 45.87
N GLY A 10 -55.13 29.42 47.06
CA GLY A 10 -53.77 28.99 47.39
C GLY A 10 -53.24 27.89 46.46
N LYS A 11 -54.05 26.86 46.17
CA LYS A 11 -53.69 25.80 45.20
C LYS A 11 -53.45 26.35 43.79
N LEU A 12 -54.22 27.36 43.40
CA LEU A 12 -54.07 28.01 42.10
C LEU A 12 -52.78 28.85 42.03
N GLU A 13 -52.44 29.57 43.10
CA GLU A 13 -51.19 30.33 43.20
C GLU A 13 -49.95 29.43 43.15
N GLU A 14 -49.97 28.30 43.86
CA GLU A 14 -48.92 27.27 43.81
C GLU A 14 -48.76 26.72 42.39
N SER A 15 -49.86 26.26 41.77
CA SER A 15 -49.85 25.75 40.40
C SER A 15 -49.40 26.80 39.38
N MET A 16 -49.71 28.08 39.60
CA MET A 16 -49.24 29.19 38.76
C MET A 16 -47.73 29.44 38.94
N GLY A 17 -47.20 29.25 40.15
CA GLY A 17 -45.77 29.25 40.44
C GLY A 17 -45.04 28.17 39.64
N ASP A 18 -45.51 26.92 39.74
CA ASP A 18 -44.97 25.78 39.00
C ASP A 18 -45.06 25.98 37.47
N ALA A 19 -46.18 26.53 36.99
CA ALA A 19 -46.37 26.86 35.58
C ALA A 19 -45.37 27.92 35.10
N LYS A 20 -45.03 28.90 35.95
CA LYS A 20 -44.07 29.94 35.61
C LYS A 20 -42.63 29.42 35.58
N GLU A 21 -42.28 28.55 36.52
CA GLU A 21 -40.97 27.90 36.55
C GLU A 21 -40.77 26.99 35.33
N SER A 22 -41.77 26.16 35.02
CA SER A 22 -41.73 25.31 33.82
C SER A 22 -41.69 26.12 32.52
N HIS A 23 -42.39 27.26 32.43
CA HIS A 23 -42.30 28.16 31.29
C HIS A 23 -40.87 28.70 31.09
N ASN A 24 -40.21 29.11 32.18
CA ASN A 24 -38.82 29.58 32.11
C ASN A 24 -37.87 28.46 31.65
N ALA A 25 -38.03 27.26 32.19
CA ALA A 25 -37.24 26.09 31.77
C ALA A 25 -37.45 25.71 30.30
N LEU A 26 -38.67 25.88 29.77
CA LEU A 26 -38.94 25.70 28.33
C LEU A 26 -38.25 26.78 27.49
N GLY A 27 -38.20 28.03 27.97
CA GLY A 27 -37.46 29.11 27.34
C GLY A 27 -35.98 28.78 27.15
N GLU A 28 -35.32 28.29 28.20
CA GLU A 28 -33.91 27.86 28.13
C GLU A 28 -33.70 26.73 27.12
N ARG A 29 -34.58 25.72 27.14
CA ARG A 29 -34.53 24.61 26.18
C ARG A 29 -34.71 25.07 24.74
N ILE A 30 -35.58 26.05 24.49
CA ILE A 30 -35.77 26.63 23.15
C ILE A 30 -34.48 27.29 22.67
N ASP A 31 -33.78 28.01 23.54
CA ASP A 31 -32.52 28.66 23.16
C ASP A 31 -31.40 27.63 22.89
N ASP A 32 -31.35 26.53 23.64
CA ASP A 32 -30.42 25.44 23.35
C ASP A 32 -30.75 24.71 22.04
N LEU A 33 -32.04 24.53 21.71
CA LEU A 33 -32.45 24.00 20.40
C LEU A 33 -32.04 24.92 19.24
N LYS A 34 -32.09 26.24 19.41
CA LYS A 34 -31.59 27.19 18.40
C LYS A 34 -30.09 27.01 18.19
N LYS A 35 -29.30 26.93 19.26
CA LYS A 35 -27.84 26.69 19.18
C LYS A 35 -27.52 25.36 18.51
N LEU A 36 -28.28 24.31 18.81
CA LEU A 36 -28.13 22.99 18.18
C LEU A 36 -28.43 23.05 16.69
N LYS A 37 -29.46 23.80 16.29
CA LYS A 37 -29.79 24.01 14.87
C LYS A 37 -28.64 24.69 14.13
N GLU A 38 -28.12 25.79 14.66
CA GLU A 38 -26.98 26.50 14.05
C GLU A 38 -25.76 25.61 13.88
N ARG A 39 -25.47 24.76 14.88
CA ARG A 39 -24.38 23.76 14.79
C ARG A 39 -24.65 22.71 13.72
N ASN A 40 -25.89 22.23 13.58
CA ASN A 40 -26.24 21.28 12.53
C ASN A 40 -26.08 21.90 11.14
N ASP A 41 -26.52 23.13 10.94
CA ASP A 41 -26.36 23.85 9.66
C ASP A 41 -24.86 24.03 9.32
N ALA A 42 -24.03 24.32 10.34
CA ALA A 42 -22.57 24.40 10.19
C ALA A 42 -21.93 23.02 9.87
N ILE A 43 -22.40 21.95 10.50
CA ILE A 43 -21.93 20.58 10.19
C ILE A 43 -22.31 20.20 8.77
N GLU A 44 -23.54 20.51 8.33
CA GLU A 44 -24.01 20.21 6.99
C GLU A 44 -23.17 20.92 5.93
N THR A 45 -22.82 22.19 6.15
CA THR A 45 -21.90 22.92 5.26
C THR A 45 -20.50 22.31 5.21
N MET A 46 -19.94 21.90 6.35
CA MET A 46 -18.63 21.22 6.38
C MET A 46 -18.66 19.85 5.69
N VAL A 47 -19.72 19.07 5.88
CA VAL A 47 -19.90 17.76 5.23
C VAL A 47 -19.97 17.91 3.71
N MET A 48 -20.66 18.95 3.22
CA MET A 48 -20.73 19.23 1.79
C MET A 48 -19.34 19.56 1.21
N ALA A 49 -18.56 20.41 1.89
CA ALA A 49 -17.20 20.74 1.47
C ALA A 49 -16.28 19.50 1.45
N LEU A 50 -16.31 18.68 2.50
CA LEU A 50 -15.54 17.43 2.57
C LEU A 50 -15.97 16.45 1.46
N LYS A 51 -17.26 16.36 1.17
CA LYS A 51 -17.78 15.50 0.09
C LYS A 51 -17.24 15.95 -1.27
N GLU A 52 -17.16 17.24 -1.53
CA GLU A 52 -16.57 17.79 -2.76
C GLU A 52 -15.08 17.44 -2.89
N GLU A 53 -14.31 17.57 -1.80
CA GLU A 53 -12.89 17.20 -1.76
C GLU A 53 -12.67 15.71 -2.01
N ILE A 54 -13.49 14.85 -1.39
CA ILE A 54 -13.44 13.39 -1.61
C ILE A 54 -13.75 13.04 -3.08
N ILE A 55 -14.74 13.70 -3.68
CA ILE A 55 -15.06 13.48 -5.10
C ILE A 55 -13.88 13.93 -6.00
N ALA A 56 -13.26 15.07 -5.69
CA ALA A 56 -12.12 15.58 -6.45
C ALA A 56 -10.91 14.64 -6.37
N THR A 57 -10.56 14.18 -5.17
CA THR A 57 -9.45 13.23 -4.94
C THR A 57 -9.72 11.88 -5.60
N THR A 58 -10.95 11.36 -5.51
CA THR A 58 -11.35 10.10 -6.18
C THR A 58 -11.19 10.21 -7.70
N LYS A 59 -11.61 11.33 -8.30
CA LYS A 59 -11.42 11.58 -9.73
C LYS A 59 -9.94 11.62 -10.10
N ALA A 60 -9.12 12.34 -9.34
CA ALA A 60 -7.68 12.42 -9.59
C ALA A 60 -7.01 11.04 -9.52
N LEU A 61 -7.36 10.21 -8.53
CA LEU A 61 -6.85 8.85 -8.43
C LEU A 61 -7.26 7.98 -9.63
N ASN A 62 -8.53 8.04 -10.05
CA ASN A 62 -9.02 7.30 -11.21
C ASN A 62 -8.25 7.69 -12.49
N THR A 63 -8.00 8.97 -12.73
CA THR A 63 -7.19 9.40 -13.90
C THR A 63 -5.77 8.86 -13.88
N ARG A 64 -5.17 8.72 -12.69
CA ARG A 64 -3.83 8.15 -12.54
C ARG A 64 -3.81 6.65 -12.77
N ILE A 65 -4.86 5.94 -12.36
CA ILE A 65 -5.03 4.50 -12.64
C ILE A 65 -5.12 4.28 -14.15
N GLU A 66 -5.96 5.04 -14.86
CA GLU A 66 -6.09 4.94 -16.33
C GLU A 66 -4.75 5.18 -17.05
N LYS A 67 -3.97 6.16 -16.59
CA LYS A 67 -2.63 6.42 -17.13
C LYS A 67 -1.69 5.23 -16.90
N LEU A 68 -1.66 4.67 -15.69
CA LEU A 68 -0.83 3.52 -15.35
C LEU A 68 -1.23 2.28 -16.15
N ASP A 69 -2.53 2.04 -16.36
CA ASP A 69 -3.03 0.95 -17.20
C ASP A 69 -2.56 1.10 -18.65
N GLY A 70 -2.56 2.34 -19.18
CA GLY A 70 -1.98 2.64 -20.49
C GLY A 70 -0.47 2.37 -20.56
N GLU A 71 0.29 2.79 -19.54
CA GLU A 71 1.74 2.53 -19.45
C GLU A 71 2.04 1.02 -19.35
N LEU A 72 1.24 0.27 -18.58
CA LEU A 72 1.37 -1.20 -18.47
C LEU A 72 1.06 -1.91 -19.78
N ALA A 73 0.03 -1.49 -20.52
CA ALA A 73 -0.28 -2.03 -21.83
C ALA A 73 0.90 -1.83 -22.81
N LEU A 74 1.50 -0.63 -22.82
CA LEU A 74 2.71 -0.36 -23.62
C LEU A 74 3.87 -1.27 -23.20
N CYS A 75 4.13 -1.42 -21.90
CA CYS A 75 5.17 -2.31 -21.39
C CYS A 75 4.93 -3.78 -21.81
N GLN A 76 3.68 -4.25 -21.73
CA GLN A 76 3.30 -5.59 -22.16
C GLN A 76 3.54 -5.81 -23.66
N THR A 77 3.27 -4.83 -24.53
CA THR A 77 3.54 -4.98 -25.98
C THR A 77 5.03 -5.06 -26.31
N VAL A 78 5.88 -4.32 -25.58
CA VAL A 78 7.34 -4.34 -25.76
C VAL A 78 7.93 -5.66 -25.27
N VAL A 79 7.44 -6.18 -24.14
CA VAL A 79 7.87 -7.48 -23.59
C VAL A 79 7.35 -8.64 -24.44
N GLY A 80 6.09 -8.60 -24.88
CA GLY A 80 5.48 -9.61 -25.76
C GLY A 80 6.19 -9.73 -27.11
N LYS A 81 6.64 -8.62 -27.71
CA LYS A 81 7.43 -8.64 -28.96
C LYS A 81 8.82 -9.21 -28.79
N ARG A 82 9.46 -9.08 -27.61
CA ARG A 82 10.79 -9.63 -27.36
C ARG A 82 10.78 -11.16 -27.19
N VAL A 83 9.63 -11.75 -26.85
CA VAL A 83 9.45 -13.21 -26.80
C VAL A 83 9.25 -13.81 -28.21
N SER A 84 8.79 -13.03 -29.19
CA SER A 84 8.59 -13.52 -30.56
C SER A 84 9.77 -13.33 -31.51
N ASN A 85 10.66 -12.35 -31.27
CA ASN A 85 11.76 -12.02 -32.18
C ASN A 85 13.14 -12.07 -31.49
N THR A 86 13.55 -13.24 -31.04
CA THR A 86 14.97 -13.62 -31.00
C THR A 86 15.13 -15.06 -31.43
N VAL A 87 15.03 -15.27 -32.75
CA VAL A 87 15.90 -16.24 -33.42
C VAL A 87 17.32 -15.69 -33.26
N LEU A 88 17.94 -15.96 -32.11
CA LEU A 88 19.39 -15.89 -32.00
C LEU A 88 19.91 -17.18 -32.63
N SER A 89 20.66 -17.02 -33.72
CA SER A 89 21.46 -18.09 -34.32
C SER A 89 22.18 -18.87 -33.22
N TYR A 90 21.89 -20.17 -33.17
CA TYR A 90 22.18 -21.07 -32.06
C TYR A 90 23.36 -21.95 -32.45
N GLU A 91 24.55 -21.37 -32.65
CA GLU A 91 25.71 -22.19 -33.10
C GLU A 91 26.81 -22.40 -32.07
N ASP A 92 26.81 -21.73 -30.91
CA ASP A 92 27.83 -21.98 -29.86
C ASP A 92 27.25 -22.01 -28.43
N VAL A 93 26.03 -22.51 -28.26
CA VAL A 93 25.49 -22.82 -26.92
C VAL A 93 26.01 -24.21 -26.52
N PRO A 94 26.80 -24.35 -25.44
CA PRO A 94 27.22 -25.66 -24.95
C PRO A 94 25.98 -26.52 -24.68
N LYS A 95 25.92 -27.71 -25.30
CA LYS A 95 24.80 -28.65 -25.13
C LYS A 95 24.42 -28.77 -23.65
N LEU A 96 23.16 -28.43 -23.34
CA LEU A 96 22.55 -28.69 -22.04
C LEU A 96 22.62 -30.20 -21.79
N LYS A 97 23.19 -30.60 -20.65
CA LYS A 97 22.99 -31.96 -20.13
C LYS A 97 21.50 -32.19 -19.99
N GLU A 98 21.03 -33.33 -20.50
CA GLU A 98 19.63 -33.72 -20.41
C GLU A 98 19.13 -33.61 -18.96
N PHE A 99 18.05 -32.87 -18.79
CA PHE A 99 17.36 -32.70 -17.53
C PHE A 99 16.67 -34.03 -17.17
N VAL A 100 17.36 -34.90 -16.45
CA VAL A 100 16.76 -36.07 -15.80
C VAL A 100 16.08 -35.59 -14.51
N GLY A 101 15.01 -34.81 -14.67
CA GLY A 101 14.07 -34.49 -13.61
C GLY A 101 12.78 -35.20 -13.93
N THR A 102 12.49 -36.29 -13.21
CA THR A 102 11.19 -36.95 -13.22
C THR A 102 10.15 -35.90 -12.83
N ARG A 103 9.35 -35.43 -13.79
CA ARG A 103 8.11 -34.70 -13.47
C ARG A 103 7.20 -35.68 -12.77
N SER A 104 7.19 -35.66 -11.44
CA SER A 104 5.98 -36.01 -10.71
C SER A 104 4.93 -35.00 -11.15
N THR A 105 3.99 -35.46 -11.97
CA THR A 105 2.70 -34.82 -12.17
C THR A 105 1.95 -34.87 -10.85
N ASP A 106 2.39 -34.10 -9.85
CA ASP A 106 1.56 -33.86 -8.69
C ASP A 106 0.61 -32.72 -9.00
N LYS A 107 -0.65 -33.04 -8.76
CA LYS A 107 -1.82 -32.24 -9.02
C LYS A 107 -1.78 -31.06 -8.06
N ARG A 108 -1.72 -29.85 -8.61
CA ARG A 108 -2.57 -28.71 -8.25
C ARG A 108 -2.07 -27.48 -8.99
N GLN A 109 -2.76 -27.13 -10.07
CA GLN A 109 -2.87 -25.74 -10.48
C GLN A 109 -3.61 -25.02 -9.34
N SER A 110 -2.88 -24.62 -8.29
CA SER A 110 -3.48 -23.76 -7.28
C SER A 110 -3.74 -22.41 -7.94
N GLU A 111 -5.01 -22.05 -8.05
CA GLU A 111 -5.47 -20.71 -8.45
C GLU A 111 -4.64 -19.68 -7.68
N ILE A 112 -4.13 -18.69 -8.39
CA ILE A 112 -3.35 -17.62 -7.79
C ILE A 112 -4.37 -16.64 -7.22
N GLU A 113 -4.70 -16.80 -5.94
CA GLU A 113 -5.76 -16.02 -5.29
C GLU A 113 -5.29 -14.60 -4.96
N THR A 114 -3.99 -14.40 -4.79
CA THR A 114 -3.41 -13.11 -4.39
C THR A 114 -2.25 -12.68 -5.26
N TRP A 115 -2.11 -11.36 -5.41
CA TRP A 115 -1.01 -10.74 -6.17
C TRP A 115 0.38 -11.11 -5.65
N GLN A 116 0.53 -11.33 -4.34
CA GLN A 116 1.80 -11.76 -3.75
C GLN A 116 2.17 -13.20 -4.14
N GLU A 117 1.21 -14.12 -4.20
CA GLU A 117 1.44 -15.49 -4.68
C GLU A 117 1.83 -15.51 -6.15
N PHE A 118 1.23 -14.62 -6.97
CA PHE A 118 1.64 -14.42 -8.35
C PHE A 118 3.11 -14.03 -8.43
N GLN A 119 3.52 -13.02 -7.66
CA GLN A 119 4.90 -12.55 -7.64
C GLN A 119 5.88 -13.62 -7.15
N CYS A 120 5.51 -14.42 -6.16
CA CYS A 120 6.35 -15.52 -5.66
C CYS A 120 6.52 -16.64 -6.68
N LYS A 121 5.42 -17.10 -7.31
CA LYS A 121 5.47 -18.14 -8.35
C LYS A 121 6.26 -17.65 -9.58
N LEU A 122 6.04 -16.40 -9.98
CA LEU A 122 6.77 -15.78 -11.09
C LEU A 122 8.27 -15.67 -10.77
N LYS A 123 8.63 -15.21 -9.57
CA LYS A 123 10.03 -15.14 -9.14
C LYS A 123 10.67 -16.53 -9.10
N GLY A 124 10.00 -17.56 -8.57
CA GLY A 124 10.54 -18.92 -8.52
C GLY A 124 10.70 -19.60 -9.89
N GLN A 125 9.94 -19.19 -10.91
CA GLN A 125 10.08 -19.75 -12.26
C GLN A 125 11.23 -19.14 -13.08
N PHE A 126 11.56 -17.87 -12.82
CA PHE A 126 12.53 -17.11 -13.62
C PHE A 126 13.84 -16.81 -12.91
N TYR A 127 13.88 -16.95 -11.58
CA TYR A 127 15.10 -16.86 -10.80
C TYR A 127 15.50 -18.26 -10.35
N PRO A 128 16.56 -18.86 -10.92
CA PRO A 128 17.16 -20.03 -10.31
C PRO A 128 17.57 -19.60 -8.91
N GLU A 129 17.07 -20.34 -7.93
CA GLU A 129 17.30 -20.17 -6.51
C GLU A 129 18.79 -20.42 -6.19
N PHE A 130 19.67 -19.53 -6.66
CA PHE A 130 20.90 -19.26 -5.96
C PHE A 130 20.45 -18.66 -4.64
N THR A 131 20.27 -19.56 -3.67
CA THR A 131 19.80 -19.30 -2.32
C THR A 131 20.38 -17.98 -1.87
N LYS A 132 19.56 -17.11 -1.29
CA LYS A 132 19.98 -15.78 -0.82
C LYS A 132 21.32 -15.86 -0.06
N GLU A 133 21.54 -16.99 0.60
CA GLU A 133 22.76 -17.45 1.26
C GLU A 133 23.98 -17.55 0.34
N VAL A 134 23.88 -18.19 -0.83
CA VAL A 134 24.96 -18.25 -1.83
C VAL A 134 25.18 -16.89 -2.48
N ALA A 135 24.12 -16.14 -2.78
CA ALA A 135 24.26 -14.76 -3.28
C ALA A 135 24.97 -13.86 -2.25
N ARG A 136 24.62 -13.98 -0.96
CA ARG A 136 25.31 -13.32 0.15
C ARG A 136 26.76 -13.79 0.30
N ALA A 137 27.01 -15.09 0.23
CA ALA A 137 28.36 -15.64 0.30
C ALA A 137 29.21 -15.08 -0.84
N LYS A 138 28.68 -15.06 -2.07
CA LYS A 138 29.36 -14.51 -3.24
C LYS A 138 29.54 -13.00 -3.15
N LEU A 139 28.60 -12.26 -2.55
CA LEU A 139 28.74 -10.83 -2.25
C LEU A 139 29.89 -10.56 -1.27
N ARG A 140 30.06 -11.41 -0.25
CA ARG A 140 31.16 -11.31 0.72
C ARG A 140 32.54 -11.60 0.11
N TRP A 141 32.61 -12.44 -0.92
CA TRP A 141 33.85 -12.84 -1.59
C TRP A 141 34.04 -12.19 -2.97
N LEU A 142 33.22 -11.19 -3.33
CA LEU A 142 33.25 -10.55 -4.64
C LEU A 142 34.52 -9.70 -4.78
N THR A 143 35.58 -10.31 -5.29
CA THR A 143 36.87 -9.66 -5.54
C THR A 143 36.94 -9.15 -6.97
N GLN A 144 37.52 -7.96 -7.15
CA GLN A 144 37.77 -7.40 -8.48
C GLN A 144 38.74 -8.30 -9.25
N GLN A 145 38.27 -9.04 -10.25
CA GLN A 145 39.16 -9.87 -11.09
C GLN A 145 39.82 -9.02 -12.19
N ASP A 146 39.04 -8.32 -13.02
CA ASP A 146 39.57 -7.59 -14.19
C ASP A 146 39.33 -6.07 -14.11
N THR A 147 38.09 -5.61 -14.31
CA THR A 147 37.72 -4.19 -14.43
C THR A 147 36.60 -3.83 -13.47
N VAL A 148 36.66 -2.63 -12.88
CA VAL A 148 35.65 -2.10 -11.94
C VAL A 148 34.23 -2.19 -12.52
N GLY A 149 34.05 -1.93 -13.82
CA GLY A 149 32.74 -2.00 -14.48
C GLY A 149 32.11 -3.41 -14.52
N LYS A 150 32.92 -4.48 -14.58
CA LYS A 150 32.42 -5.86 -14.54
C LYS A 150 32.03 -6.24 -13.10
N GLN A 151 32.85 -5.84 -12.14
CA GLN A 151 32.55 -6.01 -10.71
C GLN A 151 31.28 -5.27 -10.29
N VAL A 152 31.11 -4.01 -10.71
CA VAL A 152 29.90 -3.23 -10.40
C VAL A 152 28.66 -3.88 -11.01
N ARG A 153 28.78 -4.53 -12.17
CA ARG A 153 27.68 -5.27 -12.80
C ARG A 153 27.31 -6.53 -12.01
N GLU A 154 28.30 -7.35 -11.67
CA GLU A 154 28.10 -8.57 -10.86
C GLU A 154 27.60 -8.24 -9.44
N PHE A 155 28.09 -7.16 -8.84
CA PHE A 155 27.63 -6.63 -7.57
C PHE A 155 26.16 -6.21 -7.63
N LYS A 156 25.76 -5.45 -8.66
CA LYS A 156 24.36 -5.05 -8.87
C LYS A 156 23.44 -6.25 -9.07
N GLU A 157 23.90 -7.26 -9.81
CA GLU A 157 23.14 -8.49 -10.04
C GLU A 157 22.94 -9.29 -8.75
N LEU A 158 23.96 -9.38 -7.89
CA LEU A 158 23.85 -10.02 -6.57
C LEU A 158 22.97 -9.24 -5.60
N MET A 159 23.02 -7.90 -5.65
CA MET A 159 22.14 -7.03 -4.86
C MET A 159 20.66 -7.20 -5.22
N LEU A 160 20.35 -7.46 -6.49
CA LEU A 160 18.97 -7.72 -6.93
C LEU A 160 18.43 -9.07 -6.40
N GLN A 161 19.32 -10.03 -6.13
CA GLN A 161 18.96 -11.35 -5.59
C GLN A 161 18.79 -11.33 -4.06
N VAL A 162 19.49 -10.44 -3.35
CA VAL A 162 19.39 -10.29 -1.89
C VAL A 162 18.65 -9.00 -1.54
N SER A 163 17.33 -9.06 -1.50
CA SER A 163 16.45 -7.89 -1.27
C SER A 163 16.45 -7.32 0.16
N ASP A 164 17.35 -7.78 1.05
CA ASP A 164 17.39 -7.49 2.49
C ASP A 164 18.81 -7.20 2.99
N VAL A 165 19.64 -6.51 2.18
CA VAL A 165 20.98 -6.09 2.57
C VAL A 165 20.93 -4.67 3.10
N THR A 166 21.42 -4.44 4.31
CA THR A 166 21.47 -3.10 4.91
C THR A 166 22.57 -2.27 4.24
N GLU A 167 22.37 -0.95 4.06
CA GLU A 167 23.33 -0.05 3.41
C GLU A 167 24.78 -0.20 3.95
N LYS A 168 24.92 -0.44 5.26
CA LYS A 168 26.22 -0.70 5.90
C LYS A 168 26.91 -1.98 5.41
N GLU A 169 26.14 -3.04 5.17
CA GLU A 169 26.66 -4.32 4.66
C GLU A 169 27.03 -4.21 3.17
N VAL A 170 26.25 -3.45 2.40
CA VAL A 170 26.54 -3.12 0.99
C VAL A 170 27.86 -2.37 0.88
N LEU A 171 28.06 -1.34 1.70
CA LEU A 171 29.29 -0.55 1.72
C LEU A 171 30.50 -1.40 2.13
N LEU A 172 30.36 -2.26 3.14
CA LEU A 172 31.44 -3.13 3.59
C LEU A 172 31.82 -4.16 2.52
N ALA A 173 30.85 -4.78 1.85
CA ALA A 173 31.10 -5.73 0.76
C ALA A 173 31.77 -5.04 -0.44
N PHE A 174 31.37 -3.81 -0.75
CA PHE A 174 31.99 -3.02 -1.81
C PHE A 174 33.44 -2.63 -1.45
N GLN A 175 33.69 -2.17 -0.23
CA GLN A 175 35.03 -1.83 0.26
C GLN A 175 35.98 -3.04 0.30
N ASN A 176 35.48 -4.20 0.74
CA ASN A 176 36.27 -5.44 0.80
C ASN A 176 36.56 -6.03 -0.58
N GLY A 177 35.71 -5.77 -1.57
CA GLY A 177 35.84 -6.28 -2.93
C GLY A 177 36.74 -5.44 -3.85
N LEU A 178 37.00 -4.18 -3.51
CA LEU A 178 37.93 -3.31 -4.25
C LEU A 178 39.37 -3.81 -4.04
N LYS A 179 40.11 -4.02 -5.14
CA LYS A 179 41.48 -4.56 -5.13
C LYS A 179 42.36 -3.88 -4.07
N LEU A 180 43.13 -4.68 -3.32
CA LEU A 180 44.14 -4.33 -2.31
C LEU A 180 45.37 -3.51 -2.82
N TRP A 181 45.23 -2.76 -3.92
CA TRP A 181 46.32 -1.96 -4.52
C TRP A 181 46.14 -0.45 -4.36
N VAL A 182 45.58 0.01 -3.25
CA VAL A 182 45.98 1.31 -2.69
C VAL A 182 47.02 1.04 -1.60
N ARG A 183 48.23 0.76 -2.06
CA ARG A 183 49.46 1.15 -1.38
C ARG A 183 50.40 1.72 -2.42
#